data_AF-A0A3Q7XK52-F1
#
_entry.id   AF-A0A3Q7XK52-F1
#
_cell.length_a   1.000
_cell.length_b   1.000
_cell.length_c   1.000
_cell.angle_alpha   90.00
_cell.angle_beta   90.00
_cell.angle_gamma   90.00
#
_symmetry.space_group_name_H-M   'P 1'
#
loop_
_entity.id
_entity.type
_entity.pdbx_description
1 polymer ?
#
loop_
_entity_poly.entity_id
_entity_poly.type
_entity_poly.pdbx_seq_one_letter_code
_entity_poly.pdbx_strand_id
1 'polypeptide(L)'
;MDEKDVSGFINREEFENLATALLERICIPCNKALVDASLTVDKMYSVELIGTGSRIPAIARLLTSVFKRELSRTLNASVCVARGCALQCAMLSPVFYVKEYEVQDSIPFLLDFARTNVLSV
;
A
#
# COMPACT_ATOMS: atom_id res chain seq x y z
N MET A 1 -21.72 28.07 28.76
CA MET A 1 -21.28 27.41 27.52
C MET A 1 -21.09 28.56 26.55
N ASP A 2 -19.84 28.93 26.25
CA ASP A 2 -19.57 30.09 25.41
C ASP A 2 -20.00 29.77 23.98
N GLU A 3 -21.10 30.38 23.53
CA GLU A 3 -21.58 30.31 22.15
C GLU A 3 -20.61 31.09 21.26
N LYS A 4 -19.56 30.42 20.80
CA LYS A 4 -18.52 31.03 19.98
C LYS A 4 -18.35 30.29 18.67
N ASP A 5 -18.82 30.94 17.60
CA ASP A 5 -18.56 30.47 16.24
C ASP A 5 -17.08 30.63 15.91
N VAL A 6 -16.49 29.59 15.30
CA VAL A 6 -15.10 29.61 14.82
C VAL A 6 -15.07 29.55 13.31
N SER A 7 -14.21 30.37 12.73
CA SER A 7 -13.89 30.37 11.31
C SER A 7 -12.38 30.29 11.15
N GLY A 8 -11.92 29.50 10.19
CA GLY A 8 -10.51 29.27 9.93
C GLY A 8 -10.26 28.91 8.48
N PHE A 9 -9.06 29.21 8.02
CA PHE A 9 -8.57 28.84 6.70
C PHE A 9 -7.21 28.19 6.88
N ILE A 10 -6.96 27.14 6.12
CA ILE A 10 -5.63 26.52 6.02
C ILE A 10 -5.27 26.45 4.55
N ASN A 11 -4.12 27.02 4.22
CA ASN A 11 -3.57 26.87 2.89
C ASN A 11 -2.80 25.55 2.77
N ARG A 12 -2.41 25.18 1.54
CA ARG A 12 -1.73 23.90 1.29
C ARG A 12 -0.38 23.83 2.00
N GLU A 13 0.38 24.91 2.00
CA GLU A 13 1.71 24.96 2.60
C GLU A 13 1.63 24.75 4.11
N GLU A 14 0.69 25.42 4.78
CA GLU A 14 0.40 25.22 6.20
C GLU A 14 0.03 23.77 6.51
N PHE A 15 -0.86 23.16 5.71
CA PHE A 15 -1.22 21.75 5.87
C PHE A 15 -0.01 20.83 5.72
N GLU A 16 0.81 21.02 4.68
CA GLU A 16 2.00 20.20 4.44
C GLU A 16 3.05 20.38 5.55
N ASN A 17 3.23 21.61 6.05
CA ASN A 17 4.10 21.91 7.19
C ASN A 17 3.63 21.20 8.46
N LEU A 18 2.34 21.28 8.78
CA LEU A 18 1.75 20.56 9.93
C LEU A 18 1.89 19.02 9.80
N ALA A 19 1.85 18.51 8.57
CA ALA A 19 1.95 17.08 8.28
C ALA A 19 3.38 16.58 8.01
N THR A 20 4.41 17.43 8.13
CA THR A 20 5.78 17.11 7.70
C THR A 20 6.30 15.79 8.28
N ALA A 21 6.17 15.59 9.59
CA ALA A 21 6.62 14.37 10.25
C ALA A 21 5.92 13.09 9.75
N LEU A 22 4.68 13.20 9.28
CA LEU A 22 3.96 12.07 8.67
C LEU A 22 4.39 11.84 7.22
N LEU A 23 4.58 12.92 6.46
CA LEU A 23 5.02 12.84 5.06
C LEU A 23 6.40 12.20 4.94
N GLU A 24 7.35 12.59 5.79
CA GLU A 24 8.71 12.04 5.80
C GLU A 24 8.73 10.51 6.05
N ARG A 25 7.78 10.00 6.84
CA ARG A 25 7.69 8.56 7.15
C ARG A 25 7.24 7.71 5.97
N ILE A 26 6.69 8.30 4.91
CA ILE A 26 6.22 7.56 3.73
C ILE A 26 7.38 6.87 3.00
N CYS A 27 8.57 7.47 2.99
CA CYS A 27 9.75 6.90 2.33
C CYS A 27 10.19 5.57 2.97
N ILE A 28 9.96 5.39 4.27
CA ILE A 28 10.45 4.25 5.04
C ILE A 28 9.91 2.91 4.51
N PRO A 29 8.58 2.69 4.40
CA PRO A 29 8.03 1.45 3.85
C PRO A 29 8.38 1.26 2.37
N CYS A 30 8.48 2.33 1.57
CA CYS A 30 8.87 2.21 0.16
C CYS A 30 10.29 1.68 -0.01
N ASN A 31 11.25 2.25 0.72
CA ASN A 31 12.64 1.78 0.69
C ASN A 31 12.78 0.37 1.27
N LYS A 32 12.04 0.07 2.36
CA LYS A 32 12.02 -1.27 2.93
C LYS A 32 11.50 -2.30 1.92
N ALA A 33 10.42 -2.01 1.19
CA ALA A 33 9.87 -2.91 0.19
C ALA A 33 10.88 -3.21 -0.95
N LEU A 34 11.67 -2.21 -1.37
CA LEU A 34 12.73 -2.42 -2.37
C LEU A 34 13.84 -3.34 -1.85
N VAL A 35 14.26 -3.14 -0.59
CA VAL A 35 15.27 -3.99 0.07
C VAL A 35 14.76 -5.41 0.23
N ASP A 36 13.54 -5.59 0.78
CA ASP A 36 12.93 -6.89 1.01
C ASP A 36 12.73 -7.65 -0.33
N ALA A 37 12.44 -6.93 -1.43
CA ALA A 37 12.33 -7.50 -2.77
C ALA A 37 13.68 -7.70 -3.49
N SER A 38 14.80 -7.25 -2.91
CA SER A 38 16.12 -7.23 -3.56
C SER A 38 16.11 -6.53 -4.94
N LEU A 39 15.32 -5.46 -5.05
CA LEU A 39 15.14 -4.69 -6.28
C LEU A 39 15.72 -3.29 -6.16
N THR A 40 16.32 -2.84 -7.26
CA THR A 40 16.72 -1.44 -7.45
C THR A 40 15.64 -0.70 -8.24
N VAL A 41 15.53 0.61 -8.02
CA VAL A 41 14.48 1.46 -8.61
C VAL A 41 14.44 1.42 -10.14
N ASP A 42 15.60 1.25 -10.78
CA ASP A 42 15.75 1.11 -12.22
C ASP A 42 15.08 -0.16 -12.78
N LYS A 43 14.93 -1.22 -11.98
CA LYS A 43 14.30 -2.48 -12.42
C LYS A 43 12.78 -2.47 -12.36
N MET A 44 12.17 -1.47 -11.70
CA MET A 44 10.71 -1.37 -11.68
C MET A 44 10.18 -0.96 -13.05
N TYR A 45 9.03 -1.48 -13.46
CA TYR A 45 8.40 -1.06 -14.72
C TYR A 45 7.55 0.19 -14.53
N SER A 46 6.65 0.17 -13.55
CA SER A 46 5.69 1.23 -13.27
C SER A 46 5.45 1.38 -11.76
N VAL A 47 4.86 2.52 -11.37
CA VAL A 47 4.37 2.77 -10.01
C VAL A 47 2.91 3.14 -10.10
N GLU A 48 2.02 2.35 -9.50
CA GLU A 48 0.57 2.57 -9.55
C GLU A 48 0.08 3.07 -8.18
N LEU A 49 -0.63 4.21 -8.16
CA LEU A 49 -1.09 4.85 -6.93
C LEU A 49 -2.52 4.42 -6.57
N ILE A 50 -2.64 3.70 -5.45
CA ILE A 50 -3.91 3.25 -4.90
C ILE A 50 -4.23 3.98 -3.58
N GLY A 51 -5.52 4.09 -3.26
CA GLY A 51 -6.02 4.76 -2.05
C GLY A 51 -6.20 6.27 -2.20
N THR A 52 -7.12 6.84 -1.41
CA THR A 52 -7.50 8.27 -1.49
C THR A 52 -6.39 9.20 -1.03
N GLY A 53 -5.60 8.80 -0.02
CA GLY A 53 -4.46 9.57 0.48
C GLY A 53 -3.43 9.87 -0.60
N SER A 54 -3.27 9.00 -1.60
CA SER A 54 -2.36 9.22 -2.73
C SER A 54 -2.67 10.47 -3.56
N ARG A 55 -3.85 11.08 -3.41
CA ARG A 55 -4.24 12.33 -4.11
C ARG A 55 -3.61 13.58 -3.50
N ILE A 56 -3.02 13.49 -2.31
CA ILE A 56 -2.29 14.60 -1.68
C ILE A 56 -1.05 14.90 -2.54
N PRO A 57 -0.88 16.12 -3.09
CA PRO A 57 0.23 16.44 -3.99
C PRO A 57 1.63 16.21 -3.38
N ALA A 58 1.81 16.49 -2.09
CA ALA A 58 3.08 16.21 -1.39
C ALA A 58 3.48 14.74 -1.44
N ILE A 59 2.51 13.84 -1.29
CA ILE A 59 2.76 12.38 -1.35
C ILE A 59 3.22 11.99 -2.74
N ALA A 60 2.55 12.48 -3.79
CA ALA A 60 2.98 12.21 -5.16
C ALA A 60 4.40 12.73 -5.42
N ARG A 61 4.74 13.97 -5.02
CA ARG A 61 6.10 14.52 -5.19
C ARG A 61 7.16 13.66 -4.49
N LEU A 62 6.87 13.25 -3.25
CA LEU A 62 7.77 12.42 -2.46
C LEU A 62 7.94 11.01 -3.06
N LEU A 63 6.87 10.37 -3.51
CA LEU A 63 6.97 9.06 -4.15
C LEU A 63 7.70 9.13 -5.51
N THR A 64 7.52 10.22 -6.27
CA THR A 64 8.30 10.47 -7.49
C THR A 64 9.79 10.62 -7.19
N SER A 65 10.18 11.25 -6.08
CA SER A 65 11.60 11.37 -5.72
C SER A 65 12.21 10.03 -5.27
N VAL A 66 11.43 9.20 -4.56
CA VAL A 66 11.84 7.84 -4.16
C VAL A 66 12.00 6.93 -5.36
N PHE A 67 10.98 6.84 -6.21
CA PHE A 67 10.92 5.86 -7.28
C PHE A 67 11.47 6.36 -8.62
N LYS A 68 11.83 7.65 -8.73
CA LYS A 68 12.42 8.27 -9.93
C LYS A 68 11.67 7.91 -11.23
N ARG A 69 10.35 7.76 -11.12
CA ARG A 69 9.45 7.26 -12.18
C ARG A 69 8.13 8.02 -12.12
N GLU A 70 7.44 8.03 -13.25
CA GLU A 70 6.10 8.59 -13.35
C GLU A 70 5.09 7.72 -12.57
N LEU A 71 4.20 8.38 -11.85
CA LEU A 71 3.18 7.72 -11.03
C LEU A 71 1.90 7.55 -11.85
N SER A 72 1.45 6.31 -11.97
CA SER A 72 0.27 5.91 -12.75
C SER A 72 -1.00 5.82 -11.89
N ARG A 73 -2.14 6.04 -12.53
CA ARG A 73 -3.49 5.93 -11.96
C ARG A 73 -4.44 5.24 -12.93
N THR A 74 -3.98 4.11 -13.47
CA THR A 74 -4.76 3.30 -14.42
C THR A 74 -5.89 2.54 -13.74
N LEU A 75 -5.75 2.25 -12.45
CA LEU A 75 -6.76 1.57 -11.63
C LEU A 75 -7.64 2.58 -10.89
N ASN A 76 -8.92 2.21 -10.72
CA ASN A 76 -9.81 2.98 -9.87
C ASN A 76 -9.42 2.78 -8.39
N ALA A 77 -8.73 3.76 -7.83
CA ALA A 77 -8.18 3.74 -6.48
C ALA A 77 -9.21 3.48 -5.35
N SER A 78 -10.50 3.73 -5.58
CA SER A 78 -11.55 3.54 -4.57
C SER A 78 -12.11 2.11 -4.53
N VAL A 79 -12.00 1.35 -5.63
CA VAL A 79 -12.70 0.05 -5.76
C VAL A 79 -11.82 -1.08 -6.28
N CYS A 80 -10.61 -0.82 -6.75
CA CYS A 80 -9.73 -1.84 -7.32
C CYS A 80 -9.44 -2.98 -6.33
N VAL A 81 -9.27 -2.67 -5.05
CA VAL A 81 -9.08 -3.67 -3.98
C VAL A 81 -10.30 -4.58 -3.88
N ALA A 82 -11.51 -4.01 -3.75
CA ALA A 82 -12.74 -4.78 -3.65
C ALA A 82 -13.00 -5.65 -4.90
N ARG A 83 -12.67 -5.14 -6.09
CA ARG A 83 -12.76 -5.89 -7.34
C ARG A 83 -11.78 -7.07 -7.38
N GLY A 84 -10.54 -6.88 -6.91
CA GLY A 84 -9.56 -7.95 -6.79
C GLY A 84 -10.03 -9.04 -5.82
N CYS A 85 -10.59 -8.65 -4.66
CA CYS A 85 -11.17 -9.60 -3.70
C CYS A 85 -12.35 -10.37 -4.30
N ALA A 86 -13.27 -9.69 -5.00
CA ALA A 86 -14.41 -10.35 -5.63
C ALA A 86 -13.97 -11.37 -6.70
N LEU A 87 -12.93 -11.04 -7.46
CA LEU A 87 -12.34 -11.96 -8.43
C LEU A 87 -11.72 -13.18 -7.73
N GLN A 88 -10.97 -12.99 -6.65
CA GLN A 88 -10.41 -14.09 -5.86
C GLN A 88 -11.51 -15.00 -5.27
N CYS A 89 -12.60 -14.41 -4.78
CA CYS A 89 -13.76 -15.17 -4.31
C CYS A 89 -14.41 -15.99 -5.43
N ALA A 90 -14.50 -15.43 -6.64
CA ALA A 90 -15.04 -16.14 -7.79
C ALA A 90 -14.16 -17.33 -8.20
N MET A 91 -12.83 -17.20 -8.12
CA MET A 91 -11.90 -18.31 -8.38
C MET A 91 -12.03 -19.46 -7.39
N LEU A 92 -12.27 -19.15 -6.11
CA LEU A 92 -12.43 -20.15 -5.05
C LEU A 92 -13.81 -20.82 -5.09
N SER A 93 -14.76 -20.22 -5.80
CA SER A 93 -16.12 -20.75 -5.90
C SER A 93 -16.19 -21.90 -6.89
N PRO A 94 -16.81 -23.03 -6.53
CA PRO A 94 -17.04 -24.13 -7.47
C PRO A 94 -18.13 -23.81 -8.52
N VAL A 95 -18.81 -22.67 -8.41
CA VAL A 95 -19.96 -22.30 -9.26
C VAL A 95 -19.57 -21.39 -10.43
N PHE A 96 -18.49 -20.61 -10.28
CA PHE A 96 -18.06 -19.65 -11.29
C PHE A 96 -16.85 -20.17 -12.05
N TYR A 97 -16.85 -19.99 -13.37
CA TYR A 97 -15.68 -20.25 -14.20
C TYR A 97 -15.02 -18.91 -14.57
N VAL A 98 -13.81 -18.70 -14.08
CA VAL A 98 -13.00 -17.50 -14.35
C VAL A 98 -11.67 -17.92 -14.95
N LYS A 99 -11.01 -17.02 -15.68
CA LYS A 99 -9.66 -17.27 -16.20
C LYS A 99 -8.71 -17.50 -15.03
N GLU A 100 -7.97 -18.61 -15.07
CA GLU A 100 -6.96 -18.91 -14.05
C GLU A 100 -5.86 -17.84 -14.04
N TYR A 101 -5.55 -17.36 -12.85
CA TYR A 101 -4.36 -16.58 -12.54
C TYR A 101 -3.88 -16.98 -11.16
N GLU A 102 -2.57 -17.01 -10.93
CA GLU A 102 -1.98 -17.36 -9.64
C GLU A 102 -1.47 -16.10 -8.95
N VAL A 103 -1.68 -16.03 -7.63
CA VAL A 103 -1.09 -15.00 -6.77
C VAL A 103 -0.30 -15.69 -5.67
N GLN A 104 0.99 -15.39 -5.61
CA GLN A 104 1.86 -15.80 -4.52
C GLN A 104 2.17 -14.57 -3.68
N ASP A 105 1.87 -14.63 -2.39
CA ASP A 105 2.17 -13.56 -1.44
C ASP A 105 3.42 -13.91 -0.62
N SER A 106 4.10 -12.89 -0.10
CA SER A 106 5.26 -13.05 0.76
C SER A 106 4.85 -13.33 2.21
N ILE A 107 5.58 -14.23 2.89
CA ILE A 107 5.46 -14.43 4.33
C ILE A 107 6.66 -13.72 4.98
N PRO A 108 6.48 -12.53 5.58
CA PRO A 108 7.61 -11.73 6.06
C PRO A 108 8.26 -12.26 7.34
N PHE A 109 7.65 -13.25 8.01
CA PHE A 109 8.13 -13.82 9.27
C PHE A 109 8.44 -15.31 9.11
N LEU A 110 9.56 -15.74 9.69
CA LEU A 110 9.92 -17.15 9.74
C LEU A 110 8.93 -17.93 10.61
N LEU A 111 8.52 -19.09 10.10
CA LEU A 111 7.71 -20.05 10.81
C LEU A 111 8.57 -21.28 11.08
N ASP A 112 8.62 -21.70 12.35
CA ASP A 112 9.31 -22.92 12.76
C ASP A 112 8.31 -23.91 13.34
N PHE A 113 8.53 -25.20 13.10
CA PHE A 113 7.67 -26.28 13.55
C PHE A 113 8.47 -27.19 14.48
N ALA A 114 8.12 -27.19 15.77
CA ALA A 114 8.65 -28.12 16.74
C ALA A 114 7.61 -29.21 17.06
N ARG A 115 8.03 -30.48 17.01
CA ARG A 115 7.23 -31.62 17.48
C ARG A 115 7.93 -32.24 18.68
N THR A 116 7.23 -32.32 19.81
CA THR A 116 7.72 -33.09 20.96
C THR A 116 7.29 -34.55 20.77
N ASN A 117 8.26 -35.46 20.62
CA ASN A 117 7.98 -36.88 20.65
C ASN A 117 7.67 -37.28 22.10
N VAL A 118 6.38 -37.47 22.40
CA VAL A 118 5.99 -38.16 23.63
C VAL A 118 6.24 -39.64 23.36
N LEU A 119 7.36 -40.16 23.87
CA LEU A 119 7.59 -41.60 23.95
C LEU A 119 6.48 -42.20 24.83
N SER A 120 5.55 -42.90 24.20
CA SER A 120 4.66 -43.83 24.87
C SER A 120 5.51 -44.98 25.40
N VAL A 121 5.70 -45.01 26.72
CA VAL A 121 6.16 -46.18 27.48
C VAL A 121 5.02 -47.19 27.55
#